data_AF-A0A3D0IZY5-F1
#
_entry.id   AF-A0A3D0IZY5-F1
#
_cell.length_a   1.000
_cell.length_b   1.000
_cell.length_c   1.000
_cell.angle_alpha   90.00
_cell.angle_beta   90.00
_cell.angle_gamma   90.00
#
_symmetry.space_group_name_H-M   'P 1'
#
loop_
_entity.id
_entity.type
_entity.pdbx_description
1 polymer ?
#
loop_
_entity_poly.entity_id
_entity_poly.type
_entity_poly.pdbx_seq_one_letter_code
_entity_poly.pdbx_strand_id
1 'polypeptide(L)'
;MTYRLEDALRSPTDAIAFVSEPNTIALTRSLADRLKLQPGDTLLAVSAGHQAKLRVRFLLEPSTDLIGADDHLAIADIATVQSAFGLAGQIDRVEALLQPDSSGKITAPRAALVERITPHLPPHARAGSPERRGQEVEKMLGAFQLNLTALSLIALVVGMFLVTNTVAANVVRRRSEIGLLRSIGLTRNSVIFLIVAESLLLGLLGSALGIFLGLQVARSLLQSVASTVTSHYVLLSMRDIMVNPWSLIGAGLAGLIAAALAAWWPARQASLVSPVDALQPANSADRAASPQTPLLRASLLCFFLTLLFSATALYGRIPRTGFLAALFTLLAAAFLAPALGRLLSLLPTLPLATSILARSAFRRGLHRHGLAAA
;
A
#
# COMPACT_ATOMS: atom_id res chain seq x y z
N MET A 1 -11.71 -21.08 10.77
CA MET A 1 -13.12 -20.71 11.05
C MET A 1 -13.67 -21.84 11.87
N THR A 2 -13.43 -21.82 13.18
CA THR A 2 -13.66 -22.97 14.04
C THR A 2 -14.79 -22.63 14.98
N TYR A 3 -16.03 -22.71 14.49
CA TYR A 3 -17.20 -22.68 15.35
C TYR A 3 -17.18 -23.97 16.15
N ARG A 4 -16.80 -23.89 17.43
CA ARG A 4 -16.92 -25.04 18.32
C ARG A 4 -18.36 -25.11 18.75
N LEU A 5 -19.09 -26.08 18.21
CA LEU A 5 -20.42 -26.41 18.71
C LEU A 5 -20.38 -26.72 20.22
N GLU A 6 -19.25 -27.19 20.73
CA GLU A 6 -18.99 -27.43 22.16
C GLU A 6 -19.27 -26.20 23.05
N ASP A 7 -19.02 -24.98 22.56
CA ASP A 7 -19.24 -23.75 23.34
C ASP A 7 -20.73 -23.35 23.39
N ALA A 8 -21.52 -23.75 22.39
CA ALA A 8 -22.97 -23.53 22.33
C ALA A 8 -23.78 -24.67 22.99
N LEU A 9 -23.20 -25.86 23.05
CA LEU A 9 -23.77 -27.07 23.66
C LEU A 9 -23.45 -27.08 25.16
N ARG A 10 -24.27 -26.37 25.94
CA ARG A 10 -24.11 -26.24 27.41
C ARG A 10 -24.16 -27.59 28.15
N SER A 11 -24.65 -28.65 27.52
CA SER A 11 -24.64 -30.01 28.05
C SER A 11 -24.44 -31.09 26.95
N PRO A 12 -23.86 -32.27 27.27
CA PRO A 12 -23.76 -33.40 26.34
C PRO A 12 -25.13 -33.86 25.79
N THR A 13 -26.19 -33.65 26.55
CA THR A 13 -27.59 -33.91 26.17
C THR A 13 -28.08 -33.00 25.04
N ASP A 14 -27.60 -31.76 24.95
CA ASP A 14 -27.98 -30.82 23.89
C ASP A 14 -27.37 -31.22 22.54
N ALA A 15 -26.18 -31.84 22.56
CA ALA A 15 -25.48 -32.31 21.36
C ALA A 15 -26.24 -33.46 20.71
N ILE A 16 -26.69 -34.40 21.54
CA ILE A 16 -27.51 -35.53 21.12
C ILE A 16 -28.86 -35.01 20.62
N ALA A 17 -29.46 -34.03 21.29
CA ALA A 17 -30.74 -33.45 20.88
C ALA A 17 -30.66 -32.69 19.54
N PHE A 18 -29.51 -32.07 19.23
CA PHE A 18 -29.27 -31.41 17.94
C PHE A 18 -29.18 -32.39 16.77
N VAL A 19 -28.61 -33.58 16.98
CA VAL A 19 -28.48 -34.62 15.95
C VAL A 19 -29.75 -35.48 15.85
N SER A 20 -30.46 -35.67 16.97
CA SER A 20 -31.58 -36.60 17.06
C SER A 20 -32.93 -35.99 16.68
N GLU A 21 -33.10 -34.66 16.82
CA GLU A 21 -34.35 -34.01 16.44
C GLU A 21 -34.34 -33.61 14.95
N PRO A 22 -35.27 -34.13 14.14
CA PRO A 22 -35.36 -33.78 12.73
C PRO A 22 -35.70 -32.30 12.56
N ASN A 23 -35.17 -31.68 11.51
CA ASN A 23 -35.44 -30.29 11.12
C ASN A 23 -34.95 -29.22 12.10
N THR A 24 -33.94 -29.49 12.94
CA THR A 24 -33.32 -28.46 13.77
C THR A 24 -32.17 -27.74 13.07
N ILE A 25 -32.02 -26.44 13.36
CA ILE A 25 -30.93 -25.61 12.85
C ILE A 25 -30.37 -24.71 13.96
N ALA A 26 -29.05 -24.51 13.91
CA ALA A 26 -28.32 -23.54 14.72
C ALA A 26 -27.96 -22.33 13.85
N LEU A 27 -28.20 -21.12 14.35
CA LEU A 27 -27.93 -19.87 13.62
C LEU A 27 -26.90 -19.05 14.37
N THR A 28 -26.04 -18.30 13.68
CA THR A 28 -25.27 -17.25 14.33
C THR A 28 -26.19 -16.15 14.87
N ARG A 29 -25.81 -15.53 16.00
CA ARG A 29 -26.61 -14.46 16.61
C ARG A 29 -26.89 -13.30 15.65
N SER A 30 -25.89 -12.89 14.89
CA SER A 30 -25.99 -11.86 13.84
C SER A 30 -27.00 -12.20 12.73
N LEU A 31 -27.16 -13.49 12.37
CA LEU A 31 -28.19 -13.91 11.42
C LEU A 31 -29.58 -13.91 12.05
N ALA A 32 -29.67 -14.39 13.29
CA ALA A 32 -30.92 -14.41 14.05
C ALA A 32 -31.46 -13.00 14.29
N ASP A 33 -30.62 -12.04 14.69
CA ASP A 33 -31.00 -10.64 14.91
C ASP A 33 -31.48 -9.97 13.62
N ARG A 34 -30.81 -10.24 12.49
CA ARG A 34 -31.19 -9.71 11.17
C ARG A 34 -32.55 -10.22 10.72
N LEU A 35 -32.83 -11.51 10.95
CA LEU A 35 -34.10 -12.14 10.60
C LEU A 35 -35.16 -11.98 11.71
N LYS A 36 -34.81 -11.36 12.83
CA LYS A 36 -35.64 -11.22 14.04
C LYS A 36 -36.19 -12.55 14.56
N LEU A 37 -35.36 -13.59 14.52
CA LEU A 37 -35.71 -14.95 14.95
C LEU A 37 -35.13 -15.24 16.34
N GLN A 38 -35.91 -15.94 17.17
CA GLN A 38 -35.50 -16.42 18.48
C GLN A 38 -35.42 -17.96 18.52
N PRO A 39 -34.69 -18.54 19.49
CA PRO A 39 -34.75 -19.97 19.75
C PRO A 39 -36.21 -20.42 19.96
N GLY A 40 -36.64 -21.41 19.18
CA GLY A 40 -38.01 -21.90 19.15
C GLY A 40 -38.76 -21.56 17.85
N ASP A 41 -38.35 -20.50 17.16
CA ASP A 41 -38.98 -20.04 15.92
C ASP A 41 -38.67 -20.95 14.72
N THR A 42 -39.47 -20.83 13.67
CA THR A 42 -39.29 -21.60 12.43
C THR A 42 -38.70 -20.71 11.34
N LEU A 43 -37.54 -21.09 10.85
CA LEU A 43 -36.91 -20.54 9.65
C LEU A 43 -37.41 -21.30 8.43
N LEU A 44 -37.88 -20.56 7.44
CA LEU A 44 -38.18 -21.12 6.13
C LEU A 44 -36.96 -20.95 5.24
N ALA A 45 -36.33 -22.08 4.89
CA ALA A 45 -35.12 -22.11 4.09
C ALA A 45 -35.42 -22.70 2.71
N VAL A 46 -34.75 -22.17 1.69
CA VAL A 46 -34.87 -22.65 0.31
C VAL A 46 -33.48 -22.99 -0.20
N SER A 47 -33.31 -24.22 -0.68
CA SER A 47 -32.08 -24.69 -1.32
C SER A 47 -32.43 -25.69 -2.43
N ALA A 48 -31.70 -25.63 -3.54
CA ALA A 48 -31.89 -26.52 -4.69
C ALA A 48 -33.36 -26.67 -5.16
N GLY A 49 -34.14 -25.59 -5.09
CA GLY A 49 -35.56 -25.57 -5.47
C GLY A 49 -36.53 -26.20 -4.47
N HIS A 50 -36.04 -26.72 -3.34
CA HIS A 50 -36.85 -27.29 -2.26
C HIS A 50 -36.98 -26.30 -1.11
N GLN A 51 -38.18 -26.24 -0.54
CA GLN A 51 -38.50 -25.38 0.59
C GLN A 51 -38.71 -26.23 1.85
N ALA A 52 -37.95 -25.93 2.90
CA ALA A 52 -38.02 -26.64 4.17
C ALA A 52 -38.28 -25.69 5.33
N LYS A 53 -39.07 -26.15 6.30
CA LYS A 53 -39.29 -25.47 7.57
C LYS A 53 -38.34 -26.05 8.60
N LEU A 54 -37.37 -25.25 9.04
CA LEU A 54 -36.35 -25.63 10.00
C LEU A 54 -36.58 -24.88 11.31
N ARG A 55 -36.50 -25.55 12.45
CA ARG A 55 -36.70 -24.95 13.76
C ARG A 55 -35.37 -24.47 14.32
N VAL A 56 -35.29 -23.18 14.66
CA VAL A 56 -34.11 -22.59 15.29
C VAL A 56 -34.05 -23.07 16.73
N ARG A 57 -32.99 -23.77 17.11
CA ARG A 57 -32.83 -24.27 18.49
C ARG A 57 -31.66 -23.66 19.22
N PHE A 58 -30.56 -23.44 18.51
CA PHE A 58 -29.33 -22.92 19.10
C PHE A 58 -28.91 -21.64 18.41
N LEU A 59 -28.37 -20.73 19.22
CA LEU A 59 -27.66 -19.55 18.73
C LEU A 59 -26.17 -19.78 18.94
N LEU A 60 -25.42 -19.72 17.85
CA LEU A 60 -23.97 -19.84 17.85
C LEU A 60 -23.37 -18.47 18.16
N GLU A 61 -22.50 -18.44 19.16
CA GLU A 61 -21.62 -17.31 19.44
C GLU A 61 -20.27 -17.56 18.74
N PRO A 62 -19.68 -16.54 18.09
CA PRO A 62 -18.35 -16.69 17.51
C PRO A 62 -17.34 -16.91 18.64
N SER A 63 -16.67 -18.06 18.65
CA SER A 63 -15.66 -18.44 19.64
C SER A 63 -14.31 -17.72 19.47
N THR A 64 -14.17 -16.86 18.46
CA THR A 64 -12.94 -16.09 18.22
C THR A 64 -13.25 -14.81 17.44
N ASP A 65 -12.62 -13.69 17.84
CA ASP A 65 -12.57 -12.40 17.10
C ASP A 65 -11.79 -12.51 15.76
N LEU A 66 -11.89 -13.64 15.07
CA LEU A 66 -11.30 -13.82 13.75
C LEU A 66 -12.11 -13.03 12.72
N ILE A 67 -11.63 -11.81 12.47
CA ILE A 67 -12.04 -10.93 11.39
C ILE A 67 -12.13 -11.74 10.08
N GLY A 68 -13.33 -11.84 9.51
CA GLY A 68 -13.58 -12.55 8.24
C GLY A 68 -14.30 -13.90 8.36
N ALA A 69 -14.71 -14.34 9.55
CA ALA A 69 -15.74 -15.36 9.65
C ALA A 69 -17.08 -14.79 9.13
N ASP A 70 -17.75 -15.51 8.23
CA ASP A 70 -19.10 -15.13 7.77
C ASP A 70 -20.04 -15.12 8.98
N ASP A 71 -20.47 -13.90 9.35
CA ASP A 71 -21.36 -13.65 10.48
C ASP A 71 -22.78 -14.16 10.19
N HIS A 72 -23.09 -14.63 8.98
CA HIS A 72 -24.42 -15.10 8.60
C HIS A 72 -24.46 -16.61 8.34
N LEU A 73 -23.97 -17.40 9.29
CA LEU A 73 -23.89 -18.85 9.17
C LEU A 73 -25.10 -19.56 9.81
N ALA A 74 -25.55 -20.62 9.15
CA ALA A 74 -26.51 -21.57 9.67
C ALA A 74 -25.92 -22.99 9.60
N ILE A 75 -26.03 -23.75 10.68
CA ILE A 75 -25.48 -25.10 10.82
C ILE A 75 -26.62 -26.06 11.17
N ALA A 76 -26.69 -27.19 10.48
CA ALA A 76 -27.62 -28.28 10.78
C ALA A 76 -26.90 -29.62 10.59
N ASP A 77 -27.47 -30.67 11.15
CA ASP A 77 -27.00 -32.04 10.90
C ASP A 77 -27.13 -32.41 9.40
N ILE A 78 -26.19 -33.21 8.90
CA ILE A 78 -26.16 -33.63 7.50
C ILE A 78 -27.44 -34.36 7.08
N ALA A 79 -28.01 -35.22 7.95
CA ALA A 79 -29.24 -35.94 7.65
C ALA A 79 -30.44 -35.00 7.57
N THR A 80 -30.48 -33.97 8.42
CA THR A 80 -31.51 -32.92 8.34
C THR A 80 -31.44 -32.17 7.03
N VAL A 81 -30.25 -31.72 6.61
CA VAL A 81 -30.08 -31.00 5.33
C VAL A 81 -30.41 -31.89 4.14
N GLN A 82 -29.95 -33.14 4.13
CA GLN A 82 -30.18 -34.06 3.01
C GLN A 82 -31.66 -34.44 2.86
N SER A 83 -32.37 -34.68 3.96
CA SER A 83 -33.81 -34.99 3.93
C SER A 83 -34.67 -33.78 3.59
N ALA A 84 -34.34 -32.61 4.16
CA ALA A 84 -35.11 -31.37 3.96
C ALA A 84 -35.04 -30.83 2.53
N PHE A 85 -33.90 -31.00 1.84
CA PHE A 85 -33.65 -30.41 0.52
C PHE A 85 -33.49 -31.44 -0.61
N GLY A 86 -33.76 -32.72 -0.35
CA GLY A 86 -33.66 -33.77 -1.37
C GLY A 86 -32.22 -34.06 -1.83
N LEU A 87 -31.23 -33.82 -0.96
CA LEU A 87 -29.80 -33.98 -1.26
C LEU A 87 -29.24 -35.33 -0.78
N ALA A 88 -30.08 -36.37 -0.71
CA ALA A 88 -29.69 -37.68 -0.21
C ALA A 88 -28.47 -38.24 -0.96
N GLY A 89 -27.42 -38.58 -0.22
CA GLY A 89 -26.17 -39.11 -0.77
C GLY A 89 -25.27 -38.09 -1.47
N GLN A 90 -25.63 -36.80 -1.46
CA GLN A 90 -24.82 -35.72 -2.03
C GLN A 90 -24.09 -34.97 -0.93
N ILE A 91 -22.80 -34.71 -1.14
CA ILE A 91 -21.93 -33.96 -0.23
C ILE A 91 -21.08 -33.02 -1.07
N ASP A 92 -21.14 -31.73 -0.77
CA ASP A 92 -20.36 -30.73 -1.49
C ASP A 92 -18.89 -30.72 -1.06
N ARG A 93 -18.64 -30.90 0.24
CA ARG A 93 -17.30 -30.79 0.84
C ARG A 93 -17.15 -31.64 2.09
N VAL A 94 -16.04 -32.35 2.19
CA VAL A 94 -15.58 -33.03 3.42
C VAL A 94 -14.35 -32.30 3.93
N GLU A 95 -14.41 -31.86 5.18
CA GLU A 95 -13.26 -31.24 5.86
C GLU A 95 -12.66 -32.23 6.86
N ALA A 96 -11.36 -32.49 6.73
CA ALA A 96 -10.63 -33.35 7.65
C ALA A 96 -9.70 -32.51 8.53
N LEU A 97 -9.91 -32.56 9.84
CA LEU A 97 -9.06 -31.89 10.83
C LEU A 97 -7.89 -32.82 11.18
N LEU A 98 -6.67 -32.32 11.04
CA LEU A 98 -5.47 -33.05 11.44
C LEU A 98 -5.26 -32.88 12.94
N GLN A 99 -5.27 -34.00 13.66
CA GLN A 99 -4.89 -34.00 15.07
C GLN A 99 -3.39 -33.74 15.18
N PRO A 100 -2.94 -32.83 16.08
CA PRO A 100 -1.53 -32.65 16.37
C PRO A 100 -0.95 -33.93 16.98
N ASP A 101 0.33 -34.19 16.75
CA ASP A 101 1.03 -35.28 17.43
C ASP A 101 1.18 -35.00 18.93
N SER A 102 1.74 -35.97 19.68
CA SER A 102 2.00 -35.84 21.13
C SER A 102 2.93 -34.68 21.49
N SER A 103 3.57 -34.02 20.52
CA SER A 103 4.41 -32.83 20.69
C SER A 103 3.68 -31.52 20.32
N GLY A 104 2.38 -31.59 20.03
CA GLY A 104 1.58 -30.44 19.61
C GLY A 104 1.86 -29.96 18.18
N LYS A 105 2.66 -30.71 17.40
CA LYS A 105 3.05 -30.33 16.03
C LYS A 105 2.32 -31.20 15.01
N ILE A 106 1.91 -30.58 13.90
CA ILE A 106 1.36 -31.32 12.75
C ILE A 106 2.56 -31.72 11.88
N THR A 107 3.07 -32.93 12.11
CA THR A 107 4.38 -33.38 11.57
C THR A 107 4.31 -33.89 10.13
N ALA A 108 3.11 -34.24 9.63
CA ALA A 108 2.91 -34.61 8.23
C ALA A 108 2.70 -33.38 7.32
N PRO A 109 3.46 -33.20 6.23
CA PRO A 109 3.19 -32.18 5.23
C PRO A 109 1.79 -32.42 4.64
N ARG A 110 0.87 -31.46 4.80
CA ARG A 110 -0.50 -31.54 4.25
C ARG A 110 -0.51 -31.84 2.74
N ALA A 111 0.50 -31.36 2.01
CA ALA A 111 0.71 -31.65 0.59
C ALA A 111 0.90 -33.15 0.30
N ALA A 112 1.70 -33.86 1.12
CA ALA A 112 1.94 -35.29 0.96
C ALA A 112 0.68 -36.11 1.26
N LEU A 113 -0.15 -35.65 2.20
CA LEU A 113 -1.45 -36.29 2.50
C LEU A 113 -2.44 -36.13 1.34
N VAL A 114 -2.53 -34.92 0.76
CA VAL A 114 -3.37 -34.67 -0.43
C VAL A 114 -2.92 -35.56 -1.59
N GLU A 115 -1.63 -35.66 -1.84
CA GLU A 115 -1.07 -36.53 -2.88
C GLU A 115 -1.42 -38.01 -2.66
N ARG A 116 -1.37 -38.47 -1.41
CA ARG A 116 -1.72 -39.86 -1.06
C ARG A 116 -3.22 -40.17 -1.18
N ILE A 117 -4.08 -39.19 -0.93
CA ILE A 117 -5.55 -39.38 -0.99
C ILE A 117 -6.06 -39.23 -2.43
N THR A 118 -5.41 -38.40 -3.25
CA THR A 118 -5.86 -38.08 -4.62
C THR A 118 -6.20 -39.31 -5.49
N PRO A 119 -5.41 -40.40 -5.49
CA PRO A 119 -5.72 -41.59 -6.29
C PRO A 119 -6.98 -42.35 -5.85
N HIS A 120 -7.43 -42.15 -4.61
CA HIS A 120 -8.58 -42.84 -4.02
C HIS A 120 -9.88 -42.02 -4.11
N LEU A 121 -9.83 -40.84 -4.73
CA LEU A 121 -10.98 -39.96 -4.85
C LEU A 121 -11.85 -40.29 -6.07
N PRO A 122 -13.18 -40.09 -5.97
CA PRO A 122 -14.07 -40.13 -7.12
C PRO A 122 -13.62 -39.15 -8.23
N PRO A 123 -13.97 -39.41 -9.51
CA PRO A 123 -13.58 -38.56 -10.65
C PRO A 123 -13.98 -37.09 -10.51
N HIS A 124 -15.03 -36.80 -9.74
CA HIS A 124 -15.58 -35.47 -9.53
C HIS A 124 -15.10 -34.80 -8.24
N ALA A 125 -14.33 -35.50 -7.40
CA ALA A 125 -13.82 -34.99 -6.13
C ALA A 125 -12.37 -34.52 -6.29
N ARG A 126 -12.04 -33.40 -5.64
CA ARG A 126 -10.67 -32.86 -5.61
C ARG A 126 -10.23 -32.67 -4.17
N ALA A 127 -9.11 -33.28 -3.79
CA ALA A 127 -8.46 -32.95 -2.52
C ALA A 127 -7.62 -31.69 -2.70
N GLY A 128 -7.78 -30.75 -1.78
CA GLY A 128 -6.97 -29.55 -1.69
C GLY A 128 -6.79 -29.14 -0.24
N SER A 129 -5.62 -28.61 0.10
CA SER A 129 -5.43 -28.04 1.43
C SER A 129 -5.92 -26.59 1.47
N PRO A 130 -6.44 -26.11 2.61
CA PRO A 130 -6.77 -24.69 2.79
C PRO A 130 -5.56 -23.79 2.52
N GLU A 131 -4.34 -24.25 2.80
CA GLU A 131 -3.12 -23.47 2.54
C GLU A 131 -2.93 -23.14 1.06
N ARG A 132 -3.31 -24.01 0.10
CA ARG A 132 -3.12 -23.68 -1.33
C ARG A 132 -3.93 -22.46 -1.74
N ARG A 133 -5.18 -22.35 -1.27
CA ARG A 133 -6.03 -21.17 -1.48
C ARG A 133 -5.52 -19.96 -0.71
N GLY A 134 -5.12 -20.15 0.56
CA GLY A 134 -4.53 -19.09 1.38
C GLY A 134 -3.26 -18.52 0.74
N GLN A 135 -2.36 -19.38 0.24
CA GLN A 135 -1.11 -19.00 -0.42
C GLN A 135 -1.34 -18.29 -1.75
N GLU A 136 -2.35 -18.67 -2.52
CA GLU A 136 -2.66 -18.00 -3.79
C GLU A 136 -3.20 -16.59 -3.54
N VAL A 137 -4.14 -16.43 -2.60
CA VAL A 137 -4.65 -15.13 -2.16
C VAL A 137 -3.53 -14.29 -1.53
N GLU A 138 -2.68 -14.88 -0.70
CA GLU A 138 -1.55 -14.21 -0.06
C GLU A 138 -0.49 -13.77 -1.09
N LYS A 139 -0.23 -14.58 -2.12
CA LYS A 139 0.66 -14.19 -3.25
C LYS A 139 0.07 -13.05 -4.05
N MET A 140 -1.24 -13.10 -4.36
CA MET A 140 -1.92 -12.00 -5.05
C MET A 140 -1.87 -10.72 -4.22
N LEU A 141 -2.22 -10.80 -2.94
CA LEU A 141 -2.18 -9.66 -2.02
C LEU A 141 -0.75 -9.12 -1.85
N GLY A 142 0.24 -9.99 -1.73
CA GLY A 142 1.65 -9.62 -1.66
C GLY A 142 2.13 -8.91 -2.93
N ALA A 143 1.67 -9.35 -4.12
CA ALA A 143 1.96 -8.67 -5.37
C ALA A 143 1.33 -7.27 -5.44
N PHE A 144 0.07 -7.13 -4.99
CA PHE A 144 -0.59 -5.82 -4.88
C PHE A 144 0.12 -4.90 -3.89
N GLN A 145 0.46 -5.39 -2.70
CA GLN A 145 1.19 -4.65 -1.68
C GLN A 145 2.55 -4.18 -2.21
N LEU A 146 3.27 -5.04 -2.92
CA LEU A 146 4.55 -4.71 -3.53
C LEU A 146 4.38 -3.58 -4.57
N ASN A 147 3.38 -3.68 -5.44
CA ASN A 147 3.08 -2.65 -6.44
C ASN A 147 2.74 -1.30 -5.79
N LEU A 148 1.83 -1.30 -4.81
CA LEU A 148 1.46 -0.08 -4.08
C LEU A 148 2.65 0.53 -3.31
N THR A 149 3.49 -0.32 -2.71
CA THR A 149 4.71 0.13 -2.02
C THR A 149 5.66 0.79 -3.02
N ALA A 150 5.85 0.19 -4.19
CA ALA A 150 6.69 0.77 -5.23
C ALA A 150 6.17 2.12 -5.74
N LEU A 151 4.86 2.23 -6.01
CA LEU A 151 4.24 3.50 -6.40
C LEU A 151 4.39 4.57 -5.30
N SER A 152 4.29 4.17 -4.02
CA SER A 152 4.50 5.10 -2.90
C SER A 152 5.95 5.60 -2.82
N LEU A 153 6.94 4.75 -3.07
CA LEU A 153 8.35 5.14 -3.11
C LEU A 153 8.65 6.08 -4.28
N ILE A 154 8.04 5.82 -5.43
CA ILE A 154 8.09 6.71 -6.59
C ILE A 154 7.52 8.09 -6.23
N ALA A 155 6.33 8.14 -5.63
CA ALA A 155 5.70 9.39 -5.21
C ALA A 155 6.56 10.15 -4.19
N LEU A 156 7.20 9.43 -3.25
CA LEU A 156 8.11 10.01 -2.27
C LEU A 156 9.31 10.68 -2.94
N VAL A 157 9.92 10.03 -3.93
CA VAL A 157 11.05 10.58 -4.68
C VAL A 157 10.65 11.78 -5.55
N VAL A 158 9.47 11.74 -6.17
CA VAL A 158 8.93 12.91 -6.88
C VAL A 158 8.73 14.07 -5.89
N GLY A 159 8.16 13.80 -4.71
CA GLY A 159 8.02 14.78 -3.64
C GLY A 159 9.37 15.36 -3.20
N MET A 160 10.40 14.52 -3.05
CA MET A 160 11.76 14.92 -2.73
C MET A 160 12.33 15.91 -3.77
N PHE A 161 12.05 15.67 -5.06
CA PHE A 161 12.44 16.58 -6.14
C PHE A 161 11.73 17.94 -6.03
N LEU A 162 10.42 17.94 -5.74
CA LEU A 162 9.65 19.18 -5.51
C LEU A 162 10.20 19.98 -4.33
N VAL A 163 10.54 19.30 -3.22
CA VAL A 163 11.15 19.93 -2.05
C VAL A 163 12.51 20.51 -2.41
N THR A 164 13.36 19.76 -3.11
CA THR A 164 14.69 20.21 -3.55
C THR A 164 14.58 21.51 -4.36
N ASN A 165 13.67 21.56 -5.33
CA ASN A 165 13.44 22.75 -6.15
C ASN A 165 12.94 23.94 -5.32
N THR A 166 12.07 23.68 -4.36
CA THR A 166 11.52 24.74 -3.49
C THR A 166 12.59 25.32 -2.57
N VAL A 167 13.37 24.45 -1.91
CA VAL A 167 14.46 24.86 -1.01
C VAL A 167 15.51 25.64 -1.79
N ALA A 168 15.90 25.17 -2.98
CA ALA A 168 16.87 25.87 -3.79
C ALA A 168 16.36 27.26 -4.26
N ALA A 169 15.09 27.38 -4.64
CA ALA A 169 14.49 28.67 -4.96
C ALA A 169 14.52 29.63 -3.75
N ASN A 170 14.23 29.12 -2.55
CA ASN A 170 14.28 29.89 -1.30
C ASN A 170 15.72 30.32 -0.95
N VAL A 171 16.68 29.42 -1.10
CA VAL A 171 18.11 29.70 -0.86
C VAL A 171 18.57 30.87 -1.72
N VAL A 172 18.20 30.92 -3.00
CA VAL A 172 18.64 32.04 -3.83
C VAL A 172 17.97 33.35 -3.46
N ARG A 173 16.67 33.34 -3.12
CA ARG A 173 16.01 34.55 -2.65
C ARG A 173 16.68 35.12 -1.39
N ARG A 174 17.24 34.25 -0.54
CA ARG A 174 17.90 34.58 0.72
C ARG A 174 19.43 34.63 0.62
N ARG A 175 19.99 34.65 -0.60
CA ARG A 175 21.44 34.56 -0.80
C ARG A 175 22.21 35.71 -0.12
N SER A 176 21.67 36.93 -0.14
CA SER A 176 22.26 38.09 0.54
C SER A 176 22.23 37.94 2.07
N GLU A 177 21.13 37.44 2.62
CA GLU A 177 21.01 37.13 4.06
C GLU A 177 22.06 36.09 4.49
N ILE A 178 22.19 35.00 3.73
CA ILE A 178 23.19 33.95 3.99
C ILE A 178 24.61 34.52 3.89
N GLY A 179 24.87 35.39 2.92
CA GLY A 179 26.15 36.09 2.79
C GLY A 179 26.48 36.97 3.99
N LEU A 180 25.50 37.70 4.51
CA LEU A 180 25.64 38.54 5.70
C LEU A 180 25.84 37.72 6.97
N LEU A 181 25.09 36.63 7.15
CA LEU A 181 25.30 35.69 8.26
C LEU A 181 26.70 35.09 8.23
N ARG A 182 27.22 34.79 7.04
CA ARG A 182 28.57 34.27 6.89
C ARG A 182 29.66 35.32 7.11
N SER A 183 29.41 36.60 6.84
CA SER A 183 30.39 37.67 7.11
C SER A 183 30.54 37.96 8.60
N ILE A 184 29.49 37.73 9.40
CA ILE A 184 29.54 37.84 10.87
C ILE A 184 30.07 36.56 11.57
N GLY A 185 30.52 35.56 10.80
CA GLY A 185 31.24 34.39 11.33
C GLY A 185 30.47 33.06 11.35
N LEU A 186 29.28 32.98 10.75
CA LEU A 186 28.52 31.73 10.71
C LEU A 186 29.24 30.66 9.85
N THR A 187 29.43 29.47 10.41
CA THR A 187 30.14 28.37 9.72
C THR A 187 29.28 27.74 8.61
N ARG A 188 29.94 27.05 7.66
CA ARG A 188 29.24 26.32 6.58
C ARG A 188 28.27 25.27 7.12
N ASN A 189 28.66 24.55 8.18
CA ASN A 189 27.83 23.52 8.80
C ASN A 189 26.60 24.13 9.49
N SER A 190 26.73 25.31 10.09
CA SER A 190 25.61 26.04 10.69
C SER A 190 24.58 26.47 9.63
N VAL A 191 25.02 26.90 8.44
CA VAL A 191 24.11 27.21 7.31
C VAL A 191 23.38 25.94 6.84
N ILE A 192 24.11 24.82 6.71
CA ILE A 192 23.49 23.53 6.31
C ILE A 192 22.46 23.11 7.35
N PHE A 193 22.82 23.14 8.63
CA PHE A 193 21.94 22.76 9.72
C PHE A 193 20.67 23.63 9.75
N LEU A 194 20.80 24.94 9.57
CA LEU A 194 19.66 25.86 9.55
C LEU A 194 18.65 25.50 8.44
N ILE A 195 19.13 25.28 7.21
CA ILE A 195 18.26 24.98 6.06
C ILE A 195 17.64 23.57 6.19
N VAL A 196 18.42 22.59 6.66
CA VAL A 196 17.92 21.24 6.90
C VAL A 196 16.90 21.23 8.04
N ALA A 197 17.12 21.99 9.11
CA ALA A 197 16.17 22.13 10.20
C ALA A 197 14.84 22.78 9.74
N GLU A 198 14.90 23.83 8.93
CA GLU A 198 13.70 24.44 8.31
C GLU A 198 12.93 23.40 7.48
N SER A 199 13.65 22.59 6.70
CA SER A 199 13.06 21.55 5.86
C SER A 199 12.50 20.38 6.69
N LEU A 200 13.12 20.04 7.82
CA LEU A 200 12.63 19.03 8.76
C LEU A 200 11.34 19.48 9.45
N LEU A 201 11.20 20.76 9.80
CA LEU A 201 9.96 21.31 10.35
C LEU A 201 8.81 21.21 9.33
N LEU A 202 9.08 21.60 8.08
CA LEU A 202 8.12 21.43 6.99
C LEU A 202 7.82 19.94 6.70
N GLY A 203 8.84 19.08 6.77
CA GLY A 203 8.71 17.64 6.62
C GLY A 203 7.88 16.99 7.73
N LEU A 204 7.99 17.46 8.96
CA LEU A 204 7.19 17.00 10.11
C LEU A 204 5.71 17.32 9.89
N LEU A 205 5.41 18.58 9.54
CA LEU A 205 4.04 19.02 9.24
C LEU A 205 3.46 18.29 8.04
N GLY A 206 4.25 18.17 6.96
CA GLY A 206 3.86 17.46 5.75
C GLY A 206 3.62 15.97 5.98
N SER A 207 4.45 15.32 6.80
CA SER A 207 4.29 13.90 7.15
C SER A 207 3.04 13.68 8.01
N ALA A 208 2.80 14.54 9.00
CA ALA A 208 1.60 14.47 9.84
C ALA A 208 0.32 14.64 8.99
N LEU A 209 0.29 15.65 8.12
CA LEU A 209 -0.83 15.89 7.20
C LEU A 209 -0.99 14.74 6.19
N GLY A 210 0.10 14.23 5.63
CA GLY A 210 0.09 13.13 4.68
C GLY A 210 -0.45 11.84 5.29
N ILE A 211 -0.03 11.51 6.52
CA ILE A 211 -0.55 10.36 7.28
C ILE A 211 -2.05 10.55 7.54
N PHE A 212 -2.45 11.73 8.01
CA PHE A 212 -3.86 12.04 8.29
C PHE A 212 -4.73 11.89 7.03
N LEU A 213 -4.34 12.52 5.92
CA LEU A 213 -5.07 12.43 4.65
C LEU A 213 -5.07 11.01 4.09
N GLY A 214 -3.94 10.30 4.18
CA GLY A 214 -3.83 8.91 3.74
C GLY A 214 -4.77 7.98 4.50
N LEU A 215 -4.89 8.16 5.82
CA LEU A 215 -5.85 7.42 6.65
C LEU A 215 -7.31 7.71 6.25
N GLN A 216 -7.66 8.96 5.98
CA GLN A 216 -9.02 9.32 5.57
C GLN A 216 -9.38 8.79 4.19
N VAL A 217 -8.44 8.85 3.24
CA VAL A 217 -8.63 8.23 1.91
C VAL A 217 -8.77 6.72 2.05
N ALA A 218 -7.92 6.06 2.85
CA ALA A 218 -8.01 4.61 3.08
C ALA A 218 -9.37 4.20 3.67
N ARG A 219 -9.87 4.95 4.67
CA ARG A 219 -11.21 4.73 5.25
C ARG A 219 -12.33 4.91 4.24
N SER A 220 -12.29 5.99 3.45
CA SER A 220 -13.30 6.26 2.42
C SER A 220 -13.32 5.16 1.36
N LEU A 221 -12.14 4.73 0.88
CA LEU A 221 -12.04 3.67 -0.11
C LEU A 221 -12.54 2.33 0.44
N LEU A 222 -12.23 2.01 1.70
CA LEU A 222 -12.73 0.81 2.34
C LEU A 222 -14.27 0.82 2.41
N GLN A 223 -14.86 1.95 2.79
CA GLN A 223 -16.31 2.09 2.87
C GLN A 223 -16.98 1.93 1.49
N SER A 224 -16.40 2.52 0.44
CA SER A 224 -16.92 2.39 -0.94
C SER A 224 -16.77 0.97 -1.51
N VAL A 225 -15.66 0.28 -1.19
CA VAL A 225 -15.47 -1.11 -1.60
C VAL A 225 -16.42 -2.02 -0.83
N ALA A 226 -16.55 -1.83 0.49
CA ALA A 226 -17.48 -2.58 1.33
C ALA A 226 -18.92 -2.42 0.83
N SER A 227 -19.37 -1.21 0.48
CA SER A 227 -20.72 -0.98 -0.04
C SER A 227 -20.98 -1.66 -1.39
N THR A 228 -19.97 -1.72 -2.26
CA THR A 228 -20.09 -2.27 -3.63
C THR A 228 -19.94 -3.80 -3.65
N VAL A 229 -19.09 -4.36 -2.79
CA VAL A 229 -18.92 -5.82 -2.67
C VAL A 229 -20.15 -6.44 -1.98
N THR A 230 -20.72 -5.76 -0.99
CA THR A 230 -21.95 -6.18 -0.30
C THR A 230 -23.14 -6.38 -1.25
N SER A 231 -23.16 -5.73 -2.42
CA SER A 231 -24.25 -5.89 -3.40
C SER A 231 -24.06 -7.06 -4.38
N HIS A 232 -22.87 -7.68 -4.46
CA HIS A 232 -22.59 -8.70 -5.48
C HIS A 232 -21.95 -10.01 -4.97
N TYR A 233 -21.26 -10.03 -3.83
CA TYR A 233 -20.68 -11.24 -3.23
C TYR A 233 -20.79 -11.20 -1.70
N VAL A 234 -20.82 -12.40 -1.09
CA VAL A 234 -20.88 -12.66 0.36
C VAL A 234 -20.17 -11.58 1.20
N LEU A 235 -20.86 -11.08 2.21
CA LEU A 235 -20.47 -9.92 3.02
C LEU A 235 -19.21 -10.20 3.85
N LEU A 236 -18.06 -9.81 3.32
CA LEU A 236 -16.87 -9.55 4.15
C LEU A 236 -17.12 -8.25 4.92
N SER A 237 -17.55 -8.35 6.18
CA SER A 237 -17.53 -7.22 7.13
C SER A 237 -16.08 -6.87 7.49
N MET A 238 -15.35 -6.24 6.56
CA MET A 238 -14.10 -5.55 6.84
C MET A 238 -14.44 -4.24 7.57
N ARG A 239 -14.73 -4.35 8.87
CA ARG A 239 -15.28 -3.23 9.65
C ARG A 239 -14.22 -2.25 10.13
N ASP A 240 -12.97 -2.70 10.32
CA ASP A 240 -11.90 -1.88 10.90
C ASP A 240 -10.57 -1.99 10.15
N ILE A 241 -9.99 -0.84 9.82
CA ILE A 241 -8.59 -0.75 9.37
C ILE A 241 -7.71 -0.95 10.61
N MET A 242 -7.17 -2.15 10.79
CA MET A 242 -6.08 -2.36 11.75
C MET A 242 -4.81 -1.68 11.21
N VAL A 243 -4.62 -0.43 11.62
CA VAL A 243 -3.40 0.31 11.31
C VAL A 243 -2.32 -0.09 12.31
N ASN A 244 -1.28 -0.77 11.83
CA ASN A 244 -0.11 -1.06 12.66
C ASN A 244 0.60 0.25 13.05
N PRO A 245 0.77 0.57 14.35
CA PRO A 245 1.46 1.78 14.79
C PRO A 245 2.87 1.93 14.20
N TRP A 246 3.58 0.81 14.01
CA TRP A 246 4.92 0.80 13.42
C TRP A 246 4.93 1.27 11.96
N SER A 247 3.86 1.00 11.21
CA SER A 247 3.73 1.48 9.82
C SER A 247 3.55 2.99 9.77
N LEU A 248 2.83 3.59 10.73
CA LEU A 248 2.66 5.04 10.83
C LEU A 248 3.97 5.73 11.19
N ILE A 249 4.69 5.19 12.18
CA ILE A 249 6.01 5.69 12.57
C ILE A 249 6.98 5.57 11.38
N GLY A 250 6.98 4.43 10.69
CA GLY A 250 7.80 4.21 9.49
C GLY A 250 7.50 5.22 8.38
N ALA A 251 6.23 5.51 8.11
CA ALA A 251 5.83 6.51 7.11
C ALA A 251 6.27 7.93 7.51
N GLY A 252 6.11 8.30 8.79
CA GLY A 252 6.55 9.60 9.31
C GLY A 252 8.06 9.79 9.23
N LEU A 253 8.82 8.77 9.62
CA LEU A 253 10.28 8.76 9.51
C LEU A 253 10.74 8.81 8.05
N ALA A 254 10.09 8.07 7.15
CA ALA A 254 10.41 8.11 5.73
C ALA A 254 10.21 9.51 5.13
N GLY A 255 9.13 10.21 5.52
CA GLY A 255 8.88 11.60 5.11
C GLY A 255 9.94 12.58 5.65
N LEU A 256 10.31 12.46 6.92
CA LEU A 256 11.37 13.27 7.55
C LEU A 256 12.74 13.05 6.89
N ILE A 257 13.12 11.78 6.66
CA ILE A 257 14.36 11.42 5.99
C ILE A 257 14.36 11.97 4.56
N ALA A 258 13.25 11.83 3.83
CA ALA A 258 13.12 12.37 2.47
C ALA A 258 13.28 13.90 2.45
N ALA A 259 12.67 14.62 3.39
CA ALA A 259 12.78 16.08 3.50
C ALA A 259 14.23 16.53 3.80
N ALA A 260 14.91 15.85 4.73
CA ALA A 260 16.30 16.13 5.05
C ALA A 260 17.23 15.87 3.86
N LEU A 261 17.07 14.72 3.18
CA LEU A 261 17.86 14.37 2.01
C LEU A 261 17.60 15.34 0.84
N ALA A 262 16.35 15.79 0.64
CA ALA A 262 15.98 16.74 -0.40
C ALA A 262 16.69 18.09 -0.19
N ALA A 263 16.69 18.56 1.05
CA ALA A 263 17.26 19.85 1.41
C ALA A 263 18.79 19.85 1.46
N TRP A 264 19.42 18.69 1.67
CA TRP A 264 20.86 18.57 1.86
C TRP A 264 21.67 19.13 0.69
N TRP A 265 21.27 18.82 -0.54
CA TRP A 265 21.99 19.28 -1.73
C TRP A 265 21.95 20.82 -1.88
N PRO A 266 20.77 21.47 -1.92
CA PRO A 266 20.66 22.93 -1.93
C PRO A 266 21.34 23.59 -0.73
N ALA A 267 21.24 23.00 0.47
CA ALA A 267 21.87 23.53 1.68
C ALA A 267 23.40 23.54 1.57
N ARG A 268 23.99 22.47 1.02
CA ARG A 268 25.43 22.41 0.75
C ARG A 268 25.84 23.48 -0.26
N GLN A 269 25.07 23.67 -1.33
CA GLN A 269 25.36 24.71 -2.33
C GLN A 269 25.30 26.12 -1.71
N ALA A 270 24.29 26.39 -0.89
CA ALA A 270 24.16 27.64 -0.14
C ALA A 270 25.39 27.91 0.75
N SER A 271 25.90 26.87 1.41
CA SER A 271 27.07 26.94 2.29
C SER A 271 28.40 27.22 1.56
N LEU A 272 28.42 27.17 0.23
CA LEU A 272 29.61 27.44 -0.58
C LEU A 272 29.64 28.89 -1.12
N VAL A 273 28.55 29.64 -1.01
CA VAL A 273 28.46 31.03 -1.50
C VAL A 273 29.39 31.96 -0.71
N SER A 274 30.38 32.58 -1.38
CA SER A 274 31.29 33.56 -0.76
C SER A 274 30.53 34.80 -0.26
N PRO A 275 30.86 35.35 0.93
CA PRO A 275 30.25 36.58 1.45
C PRO A 275 30.38 37.77 0.50
N VAL A 276 31.52 37.88 -0.20
CA VAL A 276 31.79 38.96 -1.16
C VAL A 276 30.92 38.81 -2.42
N ASP A 277 30.77 37.58 -2.92
CA ASP A 277 29.94 37.28 -4.09
C ASP A 277 28.43 37.41 -3.79
N ALA A 278 28.02 37.24 -2.54
CA ALA A 278 26.63 37.42 -2.12
C ALA A 278 26.20 38.89 -2.06
N LEU A 279 27.16 39.81 -1.90
CA LEU A 279 26.92 41.25 -1.73
C LEU A 279 27.14 42.08 -3.01
N GLN A 280 27.73 41.51 -4.07
CA GLN A 280 27.85 42.15 -5.39
C GLN A 280 26.86 41.55 -6.39
N PRO A 281 25.70 42.18 -6.66
CA PRO A 281 24.66 41.61 -7.53
C PRO A 281 25.01 41.60 -9.02
N ALA A 282 26.07 42.32 -9.45
CA ALA A 282 26.29 42.64 -10.86
C ALA A 282 27.20 41.66 -11.62
N ASN A 283 28.08 40.90 -10.96
CA ASN A 283 29.05 40.02 -11.64
C ASN A 283 28.69 38.52 -11.58
N SER A 284 27.61 38.15 -10.88
CA SER A 284 27.24 36.74 -10.64
C SER A 284 26.38 36.13 -11.75
N ALA A 285 25.77 36.95 -12.62
CA ALA A 285 24.93 36.46 -13.71
C ALA A 285 25.75 35.77 -14.83
N ASP A 286 26.99 36.22 -15.07
CA ASP A 286 27.90 35.62 -16.07
C ASP A 286 28.75 34.47 -15.51
N ARG A 287 29.04 34.45 -14.20
CA ARG A 287 29.80 33.35 -13.56
C ARG A 287 28.95 32.18 -13.07
N ALA A 288 27.62 32.32 -13.04
CA ALA A 288 26.68 31.23 -12.74
C ALA A 288 26.57 30.18 -13.86
N ALA A 289 27.42 30.23 -14.88
CA ALA A 289 27.74 29.07 -15.71
C ALA A 289 28.63 28.09 -14.91
N SER A 290 28.12 27.57 -13.79
CA SER A 290 28.68 26.34 -13.20
C SER A 290 28.68 25.27 -14.30
N PRO A 291 29.77 24.50 -14.50
CA PRO A 291 29.76 23.46 -15.52
C PRO A 291 28.67 22.48 -15.13
N GLN A 292 27.55 22.45 -15.86
CA GLN A 292 26.41 21.54 -15.66
C GLN A 292 26.77 20.07 -15.94
N THR A 293 28.06 19.78 -16.15
CA THR A 293 28.62 18.46 -16.40
C THR A 293 28.41 17.44 -15.27
N PRO A 294 28.37 17.76 -13.95
CA PRO A 294 28.08 16.77 -12.93
C PRO A 294 26.58 16.42 -12.88
N LEU A 295 25.69 17.38 -13.18
CA LEU A 295 24.24 17.15 -13.24
C LEU A 295 23.86 16.31 -14.47
N LEU A 296 24.49 16.59 -15.61
CA LEU A 296 24.35 15.78 -16.82
C LEU A 296 24.93 14.37 -16.63
N ARG A 297 26.09 14.25 -15.96
CA ARG A 297 26.68 12.95 -15.59
C ARG A 297 25.79 12.17 -14.61
N ALA A 298 25.15 12.84 -13.66
CA ALA A 298 24.18 12.22 -12.75
C ALA A 298 22.92 11.72 -13.49
N SER A 299 22.40 12.51 -14.45
CA SER A 299 21.30 12.08 -15.33
C SER A 299 21.69 10.86 -16.18
N LEU A 300 22.86 10.89 -16.81
CA LEU A 300 23.40 9.77 -17.59
C LEU A 300 23.64 8.53 -16.73
N LEU A 301 24.12 8.68 -15.50
CA LEU A 301 24.29 7.58 -14.55
C LEU A 301 22.94 6.98 -14.12
N CYS A 302 21.94 7.82 -13.84
CA CYS A 302 20.59 7.36 -13.53
C CYS A 302 19.95 6.65 -14.72
N PHE A 303 20.18 7.13 -15.94
CA PHE A 303 19.71 6.49 -17.16
C PHE A 303 20.40 5.13 -17.39
N PHE A 304 21.71 5.05 -17.14
CA PHE A 304 22.45 3.78 -17.19
C PHE A 304 21.96 2.78 -16.14
N LEU A 305 21.71 3.22 -14.91
CA LEU A 305 21.12 2.40 -13.85
C LEU A 305 19.70 1.94 -14.21
N THR A 306 18.90 2.81 -14.84
CA THR A 306 17.58 2.44 -15.39
C THR A 306 17.69 1.28 -16.36
N LEU A 307 18.64 1.36 -17.30
CA LEU A 307 18.84 0.35 -18.33
C LEU A 307 19.33 -0.98 -17.73
N LEU A 308 20.23 -0.92 -16.74
CA LEU A 308 20.72 -2.09 -16.01
C LEU A 308 19.60 -2.78 -15.21
N PHE A 309 18.84 -2.02 -14.42
CA PHE A 309 17.74 -2.56 -13.63
C PHE A 309 16.60 -3.07 -14.51
N SER A 310 16.29 -2.38 -15.61
CA SER A 310 15.30 -2.83 -16.60
C SER A 310 15.73 -4.14 -17.27
N ALA A 311 17.02 -4.29 -17.60
CA ALA A 311 17.55 -5.54 -18.17
C ALA A 311 17.45 -6.70 -17.16
N THR A 312 17.78 -6.46 -15.89
CA THR A 312 17.62 -7.49 -14.84
C THR A 312 16.16 -7.84 -14.56
N ALA A 313 15.22 -6.91 -14.74
CA ALA A 313 13.79 -7.17 -14.63
C ALA A 313 13.28 -8.08 -15.76
N LEU A 314 13.74 -7.85 -16.99
CA LEU A 314 13.37 -8.69 -18.15
C LEU A 314 13.97 -10.10 -18.06
N TYR A 315 15.25 -10.22 -17.70
CA TYR A 315 15.97 -11.50 -17.72
C TYR A 315 15.88 -12.29 -16.41
N GLY A 316 15.86 -11.61 -15.26
CA GLY A 316 15.91 -12.26 -13.95
C GLY A 316 14.55 -12.76 -13.43
N ARG A 317 13.42 -12.36 -14.05
CA ARG A 317 12.05 -12.60 -13.55
C ARG A 317 11.85 -12.21 -12.07
N ILE A 318 12.61 -11.23 -11.57
CA ILE A 318 12.46 -10.69 -10.21
C ILE A 318 11.60 -9.42 -10.32
N PRO A 319 10.32 -9.42 -9.89
CA PRO A 319 9.43 -8.27 -10.09
C PRO A 319 9.94 -6.98 -9.43
N ARG A 320 10.70 -7.11 -8.33
CA ARG A 320 11.24 -5.98 -7.56
C ARG A 320 12.19 -5.08 -8.37
N THR A 321 12.95 -5.64 -9.32
CA THR A 321 13.94 -4.86 -10.08
C THR A 321 13.29 -3.97 -11.14
N GLY A 322 12.10 -4.33 -11.64
CA GLY A 322 11.33 -3.49 -12.56
C GLY A 322 10.88 -2.17 -11.92
N PHE A 323 10.55 -2.20 -10.62
CA PHE A 323 10.19 -0.99 -9.87
C PHE A 323 11.39 -0.07 -9.62
N LEU A 324 12.56 -0.64 -9.33
CA LEU A 324 13.81 0.12 -9.26
C LEU A 324 14.11 0.80 -10.61
N ALA A 325 13.91 0.10 -11.72
CA ALA A 325 14.04 0.69 -13.06
C ALA A 325 13.09 1.89 -13.24
N ALA A 326 11.80 1.74 -12.92
CA ALA A 326 10.82 2.84 -13.01
C ALA A 326 11.21 4.06 -12.15
N LEU A 327 11.73 3.82 -10.94
CA LEU A 327 12.23 4.87 -10.05
C LEU A 327 13.40 5.65 -10.70
N PHE A 328 14.38 4.91 -11.25
CA PHE A 328 15.52 5.53 -11.92
C PHE A 328 15.12 6.25 -13.21
N THR A 329 14.11 5.78 -13.94
CA THR A 329 13.56 6.50 -15.11
C THR A 329 13.03 7.87 -14.71
N LEU A 330 12.30 7.95 -13.60
CA LEU A 330 11.75 9.22 -13.10
C LEU A 330 12.84 10.15 -12.59
N LEU A 331 13.85 9.61 -11.88
CA LEU A 331 15.03 10.38 -11.51
C LEU A 331 15.73 10.94 -12.76
N ALA A 332 15.98 10.09 -13.76
CA ALA A 332 16.65 10.47 -14.98
C ALA A 332 15.90 11.59 -15.71
N ALA A 333 14.56 11.48 -15.82
CA ALA A 333 13.70 12.50 -16.40
C ALA A 333 13.76 13.83 -15.61
N ALA A 334 13.70 13.78 -14.27
CA ALA A 334 13.79 14.95 -13.41
C ALA A 334 15.13 15.68 -13.57
N PHE A 335 16.23 14.94 -13.63
CA PHE A 335 17.57 15.50 -13.87
C PHE A 335 17.79 15.96 -15.32
N LEU A 336 17.03 15.45 -16.28
CA LEU A 336 17.13 15.84 -17.69
C LEU A 336 16.43 17.19 -17.99
N ALA A 337 15.44 17.59 -17.18
CA ALA A 337 14.69 18.83 -17.36
C ALA A 337 15.56 20.09 -17.55
N PRO A 338 16.60 20.38 -16.72
CA PRO A 338 17.48 21.52 -16.94
C PRO A 338 18.33 21.42 -18.22
N ALA A 339 18.70 20.21 -18.66
CA ALA A 339 19.45 20.01 -19.90
C ALA A 339 18.59 20.26 -21.14
N LEU A 340 17.34 19.82 -21.10
CA LEU A 340 16.33 20.07 -22.13
C LEU A 340 16.05 21.57 -22.30
N GLY A 341 15.95 22.31 -21.19
CA GLY A 341 15.80 23.77 -21.23
C GLY A 341 16.96 24.48 -21.95
N ARG A 342 18.19 23.94 -21.85
CA ARG A 342 19.35 24.48 -22.55
C ARG A 342 19.40 24.10 -24.03
N LEU A 343 19.08 22.84 -24.37
CA LEU A 343 18.94 22.41 -25.77
C LEU A 343 17.90 23.27 -26.51
N LEU A 344 16.76 23.53 -25.86
CA LEU A 344 15.72 24.43 -26.37
C LEU A 344 16.19 25.89 -26.48
N SER A 345 17.07 26.35 -25.60
CA SER A 345 17.67 27.68 -25.71
C SER A 345 18.72 27.81 -26.83
N LEU A 346 19.27 26.69 -27.30
CA LEU A 346 20.26 26.62 -28.39
C LEU A 346 19.60 26.45 -29.77
N LEU A 347 18.36 25.97 -29.81
CA LEU A 347 17.59 25.87 -31.05
C LEU A 347 17.28 27.30 -31.57
N PRO A 348 17.64 27.63 -32.83
CA PRO A 348 17.28 28.92 -33.42
C PRO A 348 15.77 28.95 -33.67
N THR A 349 15.00 29.49 -32.72
CA THR A 349 13.56 29.72 -32.93
C THR A 349 13.37 30.82 -33.97
N LEU A 350 12.60 30.52 -35.01
CA LEU A 350 12.24 31.38 -36.14
C LEU A 350 11.82 32.81 -35.72
N PRO A 351 12.08 33.84 -36.56
CA PRO A 351 11.94 35.25 -36.21
C PRO A 351 10.49 35.72 -36.28
N LEU A 352 9.62 35.19 -35.41
CA LEU A 352 8.31 35.80 -35.15
C LEU A 352 8.41 36.63 -33.88
N ALA A 353 7.88 37.86 -33.89
CA ALA A 353 7.98 38.85 -32.81
C ALA A 353 7.50 38.33 -31.43
N THR A 354 6.69 37.28 -31.41
CA THR A 354 6.29 36.53 -30.20
C THR A 354 7.47 35.83 -29.51
N SER A 355 8.54 35.49 -30.23
CA SER A 355 9.75 34.85 -29.72
C SER A 355 10.62 35.76 -28.84
N ILE A 356 10.54 37.09 -28.99
CA ILE A 356 11.31 38.04 -28.18
C ILE A 356 10.64 38.26 -26.82
N LEU A 357 9.31 38.37 -26.80
CA LEU A 357 8.52 38.40 -25.57
C LEU A 357 8.60 37.05 -24.85
N ALA A 358 8.50 35.94 -25.58
CA ALA A 358 8.75 34.60 -25.05
C ALA A 358 10.19 34.45 -24.54
N ARG A 359 11.23 34.96 -25.22
CA ARG A 359 12.61 34.99 -24.70
C ARG A 359 12.69 35.78 -23.40
N SER A 360 12.08 36.94 -23.31
CA SER A 360 12.15 37.75 -22.08
C SER A 360 11.40 37.09 -20.93
N ALA A 361 10.27 36.43 -21.19
CA ALA A 361 9.46 35.73 -20.19
C ALA A 361 10.09 34.39 -19.78
N PHE A 362 10.62 33.64 -20.74
CA PHE A 362 11.29 32.35 -20.55
C PHE A 362 12.67 32.53 -19.95
N ARG A 363 13.44 33.56 -20.31
CA ARG A 363 14.71 33.90 -19.67
C ARG A 363 14.49 34.45 -18.25
N ARG A 364 13.42 35.22 -18.00
CA ARG A 364 13.01 35.61 -16.63
C ARG A 364 12.49 34.42 -15.80
N GLY A 365 11.80 33.46 -16.43
CA GLY A 365 11.35 32.20 -15.83
C GLY A 365 12.49 31.24 -15.53
N LEU A 366 13.46 31.11 -16.44
CA LEU A 366 14.71 30.35 -16.28
C LEU A 366 15.66 31.02 -15.29
N HIS A 367 15.67 32.34 -15.13
CA HIS A 367 16.38 32.96 -14.00
C HIS A 367 15.69 32.68 -12.66
N ARG A 368 14.35 32.55 -12.63
CA ARG A 368 13.63 32.15 -11.40
C ARG A 368 13.78 30.67 -11.05
N HIS A 369 13.89 29.77 -12.05
CA HIS A 369 14.04 28.32 -11.84
C HIS A 369 15.49 27.82 -11.92
N GLY A 370 16.37 28.49 -12.64
CA GLY A 370 17.80 28.18 -12.72
C GLY A 370 18.54 28.57 -11.44
N LEU A 371 18.06 29.58 -10.72
CA LEU A 371 18.47 29.87 -9.36
C LEU A 371 17.96 28.79 -8.36
N ALA A 372 16.96 27.99 -8.74
CA ALA A 372 16.51 26.85 -7.94
C ALA A 372 17.19 25.53 -8.30
N ALA A 373 18.11 25.51 -9.27
CA ALA A 373 18.74 24.27 -9.74
C ALA A 373 20.26 24.37 -9.95
N ALA A 374 20.83 25.57 -9.83
CA ALA A 374 22.27 25.81 -9.72
C ALA A 374 22.62 26.07 -8.26
#